data_AF-A0A7V1V1M7-F1
#
_entry.id   AF-A0A7V1V1M7-F1
#
_cell.length_a   1.000
_cell.length_b   1.000
_cell.length_c   1.000
_cell.angle_alpha   90.00
_cell.angle_beta   90.00
_cell.angle_gamma   90.00
#
_symmetry.space_group_name_H-M   'P 1'
#
loop_
_entity.id
_entity.type
_entity.pdbx_description
1 polymer ?
#
loop_
_entity_poly.entity_id
_entity_poly.type
_entity_poly.pdbx_seq_one_letter_code
_entity_poly.pdbx_strand_id
1 'polypeptide(L)'
;MSSPDWPGDLMAPRDPDVDEFIRAYLRLQVANGGNPSVGRELGQAMSAAGLSGVVMAAMYDCYEDITLIAELLAQRLLHSLREEDMGRRPGLGGATGLRPCAAMRRWATQATLFAQSFVEAIGSAEP
;
A
#
# COMPACT_ATOMS: atom_id res chain seq x y z
N MET A 1 1.72 7.89 16.32
CA MET A 1 2.30 7.23 15.13
C MET A 1 1.17 6.89 14.18
N SER A 2 1.42 6.91 12.87
CA SER A 2 0.44 6.51 11.85
C SER A 2 1.15 5.71 10.76
N SER A 3 0.52 4.65 10.28
CA SER A 3 1.08 3.80 9.23
C SER A 3 -0.02 3.13 8.40
N PRO A 4 0.19 2.92 7.09
CA PRO A 4 -0.77 2.19 6.26
C PRO A 4 -0.89 0.73 6.69
N ASP A 5 -2.06 0.14 6.41
CA ASP A 5 -2.35 -1.29 6.58
C ASP A 5 -3.04 -1.84 5.32
N TRP A 6 -2.32 -1.94 4.20
CA TRP A 6 -2.87 -2.25 2.86
C TRP A 6 -3.94 -3.36 2.79
N PRO A 7 -3.90 -4.46 3.57
CA PRO A 7 -4.97 -5.45 3.51
C PRO A 7 -6.34 -4.93 3.99
N GLY A 8 -6.40 -3.78 4.66
CA GLY A 8 -7.62 -3.10 5.10
C GLY A 8 -8.21 -2.13 4.07
N ASP A 9 -7.56 -1.93 2.92
CA ASP A 9 -7.99 -0.98 1.89
C ASP A 9 -9.35 -1.36 1.30
N LEU A 10 -10.20 -0.35 1.06
CA LEU A 10 -11.48 -0.52 0.39
C LEU A 10 -11.32 -0.20 -1.10
N MET A 11 -11.72 -1.15 -1.95
CA MET A 11 -11.63 -1.03 -3.41
C MET A 11 -12.92 -1.53 -4.07
N ALA A 12 -13.55 -0.69 -4.88
CA ALA A 12 -14.69 -1.07 -5.71
C ALA A 12 -14.71 -0.33 -7.06
N PRO A 13 -15.21 -0.94 -8.15
CA PRO A 13 -15.52 -2.36 -8.26
C PRO A 13 -14.26 -3.23 -8.17
N ARG A 14 -14.43 -4.51 -7.84
CA ARG A 14 -13.30 -5.47 -7.86
C ARG A 14 -12.97 -5.83 -9.30
N ASP A 15 -11.69 -5.77 -9.64
CA ASP A 15 -11.15 -6.12 -10.94
C ASP A 15 -9.92 -7.03 -10.74
N PRO A 16 -9.88 -8.25 -11.31
CA PRO A 16 -8.77 -9.18 -11.10
C PRO A 16 -7.39 -8.65 -11.53
N ASP A 17 -7.32 -7.80 -12.56
CA ASP A 17 -6.08 -7.20 -13.03
C ASP A 17 -5.62 -6.09 -12.08
N VAL A 18 -6.55 -5.37 -11.46
CA VAL A 18 -6.26 -4.40 -10.39
C VAL A 18 -5.81 -5.12 -9.12
N ASP A 19 -6.43 -6.25 -8.79
CA ASP A 19 -6.00 -7.07 -7.65
C ASP A 19 -4.57 -7.59 -7.85
N GLU A 20 -4.20 -7.98 -9.08
CA GLU A 20 -2.80 -8.34 -9.38
C GLU A 20 -1.86 -7.13 -9.33
N PHE A 21 -2.31 -5.96 -9.76
CA PHE A 21 -1.55 -4.72 -9.61
C PHE A 21 -1.22 -4.46 -8.14
N ILE A 22 -2.22 -4.54 -7.26
CA ILE A 22 -2.02 -4.35 -5.81
C ILE A 22 -1.07 -5.41 -5.27
N ARG A 23 -1.26 -6.69 -5.58
CA ARG A 23 -0.33 -7.75 -5.15
C ARG A 23 1.12 -7.48 -5.58
N ALA A 24 1.33 -7.06 -6.82
CA ALA A 24 2.66 -6.69 -7.32
C ALA A 24 3.23 -5.49 -6.57
N TYR A 25 2.41 -4.48 -6.29
CA TYR A 25 2.81 -3.32 -5.49
C TYR A 25 3.19 -3.69 -4.05
N LEU A 26 2.45 -4.60 -3.41
CA LEU A 26 2.79 -5.08 -2.06
C LEU A 26 4.08 -5.91 -2.05
N ARG A 27 4.29 -6.77 -3.06
CA ARG A 27 5.57 -7.48 -3.23
C ARG A 27 6.73 -6.51 -3.36
N LEU A 28 6.54 -5.41 -4.09
CA LEU A 28 7.54 -4.34 -4.20
C LEU A 28 7.85 -3.69 -2.86
N GLN A 29 6.83 -3.37 -2.05
CA GLN A 29 7.07 -2.78 -0.73
C GLN A 29 7.82 -3.74 0.19
N VAL A 30 7.51 -5.03 0.15
CA VAL A 30 8.26 -6.08 0.88
C VAL A 30 9.70 -6.18 0.37
N ALA A 31 9.91 -6.18 -0.95
CA ALA A 31 11.25 -6.20 -1.54
C ALA A 31 12.10 -4.97 -1.18
N ASN A 32 11.46 -3.82 -0.90
CA ASN A 32 12.10 -2.63 -0.38
C ASN A 32 12.36 -2.68 1.14
N GLY A 33 12.08 -3.81 1.81
CA GLY A 33 12.25 -3.99 3.26
C GLY A 33 11.11 -3.44 4.11
N GLY A 34 10.00 -3.03 3.50
CA GLY A 34 8.80 -2.57 4.21
C GLY A 34 7.87 -3.71 4.62
N ASN A 35 6.99 -3.45 5.60
CA ASN A 35 5.85 -4.31 5.92
C ASN A 35 4.55 -3.57 5.56
N PRO A 36 3.83 -3.96 4.47
CA PRO A 36 2.59 -3.29 4.07
C PRO A 36 1.42 -3.47 5.05
N SER A 37 1.55 -4.36 6.02
CA SER A 37 0.54 -4.63 7.04
C SER A 37 0.95 -4.09 8.41
N VAL A 38 1.96 -3.22 8.49
CA VAL A 38 2.50 -2.79 9.79
C VAL A 38 1.52 -1.95 10.62
N GLY A 39 0.53 -1.32 9.98
CA GLY A 39 -0.48 -0.54 10.69
C GLY A 39 -1.17 -1.32 11.81
N ARG A 40 -1.61 -2.56 11.55
CA ARG A 40 -2.25 -3.41 12.58
C ARG A 40 -1.31 -3.84 13.71
N GLU A 41 0.01 -3.73 13.50
CA GLU A 41 1.05 -4.10 14.46
C GLU A 41 1.51 -2.91 15.32
N LEU A 42 1.09 -1.68 15.01
CA LEU A 42 1.56 -0.47 15.69
C LEU A 42 1.38 -0.51 17.22
N GLY A 43 0.24 -1.01 17.69
CA GLY A 43 -0.01 -1.10 19.13
C GLY A 43 1.00 -2.00 19.84
N GLN A 44 1.28 -3.17 19.26
CA GLN A 44 2.26 -4.11 19.79
C GLN A 44 3.67 -3.52 19.74
N ALA A 45 4.04 -2.87 18.63
CA ALA A 45 5.33 -2.21 18.48
C ALA A 45 5.53 -1.09 19.52
N MET A 46 4.51 -0.28 19.77
CA MET A 46 4.56 0.79 20.77
C MET A 46 4.66 0.24 22.20
N SER A 47 3.89 -0.80 22.53
CA SER A 47 4.01 -1.47 23.83
C SER A 47 5.37 -2.12 24.04
N ALA A 48 5.93 -2.77 23.01
CA ALA A 48 7.28 -3.35 23.06
C ALA A 48 8.37 -2.29 23.24
N ALA A 49 8.13 -1.06 22.78
CA ALA A 49 9.01 0.09 22.99
C ALA A 49 8.86 0.75 24.38
N GLY A 50 8.02 0.21 25.27
CA GLY A 50 7.82 0.72 26.63
C GLY A 50 6.79 1.84 26.75
N LEU A 51 5.99 2.09 25.70
CA LEU A 51 4.88 3.04 25.79
C LEU A 51 3.68 2.41 26.50
N SER A 52 3.07 3.18 27.40
CA SER A 52 1.88 2.80 28.15
C SER A 52 0.65 3.55 27.62
N GLY A 53 -0.54 3.07 28.00
CA GLY A 53 -1.81 3.69 27.61
C GLY A 53 -2.04 3.72 26.09
N VAL A 54 -1.57 2.70 25.36
CA VAL A 54 -1.64 2.69 23.90
C VAL A 54 -3.09 2.57 23.43
N VAL A 55 -3.54 3.56 22.66
CA VAL A 55 -4.86 3.59 22.00
C VAL A 55 -4.65 3.60 20.50
N MET A 56 -5.41 2.75 19.79
CA MET A 56 -5.35 2.62 18.33
C MET A 56 -6.66 3.08 17.69
N ALA A 57 -6.57 3.67 16.49
CA ALA A 57 -7.71 4.05 15.67
C ALA A 57 -7.47 3.65 14.21
N ALA A 58 -8.48 3.08 13.56
CA ALA A 58 -8.46 2.86 12.12
C ALA A 58 -9.00 4.10 11.41
N MET A 59 -8.35 4.49 10.32
CA MET A 59 -8.73 5.61 9.46
C MET A 59 -8.65 5.21 8.00
N TYR A 60 -9.31 6.00 7.16
CA TYR A 60 -9.24 5.85 5.72
C TYR A 60 -8.87 7.18 5.07
N ASP A 61 -7.81 7.16 4.27
CA ASP A 61 -7.50 8.22 3.33
C ASP A 61 -8.33 7.99 2.06
N CYS A 62 -9.33 8.86 1.86
CA CYS A 62 -10.16 8.90 0.67
C CYS A 62 -9.62 9.96 -0.29
N TYR A 63 -9.26 9.56 -1.50
CA TYR A 63 -8.68 10.45 -2.49
C TYR A 63 -9.78 11.13 -3.31
N GLU A 64 -9.74 12.46 -3.40
CA GLU A 64 -10.62 13.22 -4.29
C GLU A 64 -10.33 12.90 -5.78
N ASP A 65 -9.04 12.79 -6.13
CA ASP A 65 -8.59 12.40 -7.46
C ASP A 65 -8.01 10.97 -7.46
N ILE A 66 -8.88 9.99 -7.70
CA ILE A 66 -8.50 8.57 -7.81
C ILE A 66 -7.55 8.34 -9.00
N THR A 67 -7.69 9.12 -10.08
CA THR A 67 -6.85 8.96 -11.28
C THR A 67 -5.40 9.35 -10.99
N LEU A 68 -5.20 10.41 -10.20
CA LEU A 68 -3.86 10.85 -9.79
C LEU A 68 -3.16 9.81 -8.92
N ILE A 69 -3.83 9.27 -7.90
CA ILE A 69 -3.22 8.26 -7.02
C ILE A 69 -2.95 6.95 -7.80
N ALA A 70 -3.86 6.53 -8.67
CA ALA A 70 -3.66 5.36 -9.52
C ALA A 70 -2.45 5.54 -10.46
N GLU A 71 -2.29 6.71 -11.06
CA GLU A 71 -1.13 7.02 -11.91
C GLU A 71 0.17 7.00 -11.10
N LEU A 72 0.19 7.60 -9.91
CA LEU A 72 1.36 7.61 -9.04
C LEU A 72 1.79 6.20 -8.65
N LEU A 73 0.84 5.35 -8.24
CA LEU A 73 1.12 3.95 -7.90
C LEU A 73 1.63 3.18 -9.13
N ALA A 74 1.00 3.37 -10.29
CA ALA A 74 1.41 2.72 -11.53
C ALA A 74 2.83 3.13 -11.97
N GLN A 75 3.18 4.41 -11.86
CA GLN A 75 4.53 4.89 -12.15
C GLN A 75 5.58 4.29 -11.23
N ARG A 76 5.30 4.20 -9.92
CA ARG A 76 6.20 3.60 -8.93
C ARG A 76 6.46 2.11 -9.22
N LEU A 77 5.40 1.36 -9.54
CA LEU A 77 5.55 -0.04 -9.91
C LEU A 77 6.33 -0.19 -11.22
N LEU A 78 5.96 0.56 -12.25
CA LEU A 78 6.62 0.54 -13.55
C LEU A 78 8.11 0.88 -13.48
N HIS A 79 8.47 1.90 -12.69
CA HIS A 79 9.86 2.26 -12.47
C HIS A 79 10.64 1.09 -11.84
N SER A 80 10.06 0.43 -10.83
CA SER A 80 10.71 -0.68 -10.14
C SER A 80 10.88 -1.92 -11.02
N LEU A 81 9.89 -2.21 -11.88
CA LEU A 81 9.97 -3.29 -12.86
C LEU A 81 11.07 -3.04 -13.91
N ARG A 82 11.26 -1.78 -14.35
CA ARG A 82 12.36 -1.43 -15.26
C ARG A 82 13.73 -1.65 -14.60
N GLU A 83 13.86 -1.34 -13.32
CA GLU A 83 15.10 -1.63 -12.58
C GLU A 83 15.33 -3.14 -12.43
N GLU A 84 14.27 -3.96 -12.34
CA GLU A 84 14.37 -5.43 -12.42
C GLU A 84 14.86 -5.91 -13.79
N ASP A 85 14.25 -5.43 -14.87
CA ASP A 85 14.64 -5.79 -16.24
C ASP A 85 16.11 -5.40 -16.55
N MET A 86 16.61 -4.33 -15.93
CA MET A 86 18.03 -3.92 -16.01
C MET A 86 18.96 -4.73 -15.09
N GLY A 87 18.45 -5.75 -14.40
CA GLY A 87 19.22 -6.60 -13.48
C GLY A 87 19.64 -5.91 -12.18
N ARG A 88 19.09 -4.72 -11.89
CA ARG A 88 19.43 -3.94 -10.68
C ARG A 88 18.56 -4.31 -9.48
N ARG A 89 17.45 -5.02 -9.70
CA ARG A 89 16.52 -5.48 -8.65
C ARG A 89 15.91 -6.84 -8.99
N PRO A 90 16.41 -7.95 -8.46
CA PRO A 90 15.80 -9.26 -8.73
C PRO A 90 14.50 -9.46 -7.91
N GLY A 91 13.51 -10.16 -8.47
CA GLY A 91 12.46 -10.85 -7.69
C GLY A 91 11.08 -10.18 -7.63
N LEU A 92 10.77 -9.24 -8.53
CA LEU A 92 9.46 -8.59 -8.64
C LEU A 92 8.50 -9.34 -9.60
N GLY A 93 9.04 -10.16 -10.50
CA GLY A 93 8.26 -11.09 -11.34
C GLY A 93 8.21 -10.74 -12.83
N GLY A 94 9.08 -9.84 -13.34
CA GLY A 94 9.29 -9.61 -14.77
C GLY A 94 8.09 -9.03 -15.55
N ALA A 95 8.14 -9.19 -16.88
CA ALA A 95 7.32 -8.53 -17.93
C ALA A 95 5.78 -8.62 -17.78
N THR A 96 5.25 -9.37 -16.82
CA THR A 96 3.81 -9.40 -16.48
C THR A 96 3.28 -8.11 -15.86
N GLY A 97 4.14 -7.16 -15.47
CA GLY A 97 3.72 -5.95 -14.74
C GLY A 97 3.17 -4.78 -15.58
N LEU A 98 3.28 -4.80 -16.92
CA LEU A 98 2.74 -3.73 -17.77
C LEU A 98 1.21 -3.74 -17.84
N ARG A 99 0.61 -4.93 -17.96
CA ARG A 99 -0.85 -5.09 -18.07
C ARG A 99 -1.58 -4.65 -16.78
N PRO A 100 -1.14 -5.04 -15.56
CA PRO A 100 -1.74 -4.57 -14.32
C PRO A 100 -1.64 -3.04 -14.15
N CYS A 101 -0.52 -2.41 -14.55
CA CYS A 101 -0.41 -0.94 -14.52
C CYS A 101 -1.45 -0.26 -15.43
N ALA A 102 -1.66 -0.79 -16.64
CA ALA A 102 -2.69 -0.29 -17.54
C ALA A 102 -4.11 -0.53 -17.00
N ALA A 103 -4.33 -1.67 -16.32
CA ALA A 103 -5.62 -1.95 -15.68
C ALA A 103 -5.94 -0.98 -14.56
N MET A 104 -4.98 -0.69 -13.68
CA MET A 104 -5.13 0.30 -12.59
C MET A 104 -5.53 1.68 -13.12
N ARG A 105 -4.88 2.14 -14.20
CA ARG A 105 -5.21 3.41 -14.85
C ARG A 105 -6.62 3.44 -15.42
N ARG A 106 -7.03 2.38 -16.12
CA ARG A 106 -8.41 2.29 -16.66
C ARG A 106 -9.44 2.23 -15.54
N TRP A 107 -9.20 1.41 -14.52
CA TRP A 107 -10.07 1.28 -13.36
C TRP A 107 -10.35 2.64 -12.73
N ALA A 108 -9.33 3.43 -12.47
CA ALA A 108 -9.48 4.75 -11.84
C ALA A 108 -10.32 5.78 -12.63
N THR A 109 -10.54 5.57 -13.93
CA THR A 109 -11.41 6.44 -14.74
C THR A 109 -12.89 6.09 -14.64
N GLN A 110 -13.22 4.98 -13.97
CA GLN A 110 -14.60 4.54 -13.74
C GLN A 110 -15.13 5.14 -12.43
N ALA A 111 -16.43 4.95 -12.16
CA ALA A 111 -17.01 5.19 -10.84
C ALA A 111 -16.39 4.21 -9.83
N THR A 112 -15.28 4.63 -9.23
CA THR A 112 -14.45 3.82 -8.35
C THR A 112 -14.48 4.34 -6.92
N LEU A 113 -14.30 3.41 -5.98
CA LEU A 113 -13.97 3.69 -4.60
C LEU A 113 -12.54 3.20 -4.37
N PHE A 114 -11.68 4.10 -3.93
CA PHE A 114 -10.38 3.76 -3.35
C PHE A 114 -10.25 4.47 -2.00
N ALA A 115 -10.16 3.69 -0.92
CA ALA A 115 -9.89 4.22 0.40
C ALA A 115 -8.71 3.45 1.00
N GLN A 116 -7.56 4.13 1.14
CA GLN A 116 -6.38 3.54 1.74
C GLN A 116 -6.53 3.52 3.26
N SER A 117 -6.37 2.35 3.84
CA SER A 117 -6.46 2.17 5.28
C SER A 117 -5.16 2.57 5.98
N PHE A 118 -5.33 3.33 7.06
CA PHE A 118 -4.28 3.69 7.98
C PHE A 118 -4.69 3.27 9.39
N VAL A 119 -3.67 2.97 10.20
CA VAL A 119 -3.84 2.80 11.63
C VAL A 119 -3.02 3.87 12.32
N GLU A 120 -3.67 4.62 13.20
CA GLU A 120 -3.02 5.53 14.12
C GLU A 120 -2.92 4.89 15.49
N ALA A 121 -1.84 5.20 16.19
CA ALA A 121 -1.63 4.79 17.57
C ALA A 121 -1.00 5.92 18.38
N ILE A 122 -1.55 6.17 19.56
CA ILE A 122 -1.04 7.14 20.54
C ILE A 122 -0.73 6.42 21.84
N GLY A 123 0.30 6.87 22.56
CA GLY A 123 0.73 6.33 23.84
C GLY A 123 1.71 7.28 24.51
N SER A 124 1.96 7.06 25.79
CA SER A 124 2.85 7.90 26.61
C SER A 124 4.06 7.10 27.08
N ALA A 125 5.23 7.75 27.12
CA ALA A 125 6.32 7.27 27.97
C ALA A 125 5.93 7.54 29.43
N GLU A 126 6.19 6.60 30.34
CA GLU A 126 6.07 6.92 31.76
C GLU A 126 7.07 8.04 32.12
N PRO A 127 6.70 8.95 33.05
CA PRO A 127 7.59 10.02 33.51
C PRO A 127 8.90 9.53 34.11
#